data_AF-A0A061J5X9-F1
#
_entry.id   AF-A0A061J5X9-F1
#
_cell.length_a   1.000
_cell.length_b   1.000
_cell.length_c   1.000
_cell.angle_alpha   90.00
_cell.angle_beta   90.00
_cell.angle_gamma   90.00
#
_symmetry.space_group_name_H-M   'P 1'
#
loop_
_entity.id
_entity.type
_entity.pdbx_description
1 polymer ?
#
loop_
_entity_poly.entity_id
_entity_poly.type
_entity_poly.pdbx_seq_one_letter_code
_entity_poly.pdbx_strand_id
1 'polypeptide(L)'
;MLANPTSTRRDWARLKQGLEYALKQDDIVVHRPQTGLYYPHHSLLYDFLERASDIVPTHHDSAQLIRESIPRLLLQEKLRSVADVHFNALASLRWNMQGSQVGVGDLVIPDAEVGPLDIFEAPADHVNGEMTHGRHPEWLSIAGENHMNRTRERVRVVQSSEEGRRFSLGQVVLPVMGSGVERLVLPSGRLKEASERLAQELQIEGLTKMKAAPPATYRRLVVRPKEFAYCVFDDERGWCWESNNDAPIRPLLYEDQEGIIRQPSPLFMETGKNMIARAGIRGAEQRSYFLKAARRSGMTCVLRMTLPRGSAVTSALREAFQFATLDPGAIFRLLR
;
A
#
# COMPACT_ATOMS: atom_id res chain seq x y z
N MET A 1 4.61 -3.40 30.50
CA MET A 1 5.44 -2.67 31.47
C MET A 1 6.90 -2.80 31.00
N LEU A 2 7.35 -1.96 30.05
CA LEU A 2 8.64 -2.11 29.35
C LEU A 2 9.72 -1.13 29.82
N ALA A 3 9.41 -0.28 30.80
CA ALA A 3 10.35 0.66 31.39
C ALA A 3 10.17 0.63 32.90
N ASN A 4 10.89 -0.26 33.57
CA ASN A 4 11.15 -0.10 34.99
C ASN A 4 12.36 0.84 35.11
N PRO A 5 12.23 2.05 35.69
CA PRO A 5 13.35 2.98 35.85
C PRO A 5 14.47 2.45 36.77
N THR A 6 14.26 1.30 37.43
CA THR A 6 15.29 0.62 38.22
C THR A 6 15.99 -0.53 37.48
N SER A 7 15.65 -0.79 36.22
CA SER A 7 16.30 -1.85 35.43
C SER A 7 17.78 -1.55 35.19
N THR A 8 18.64 -2.52 35.52
CA THR A 8 20.09 -2.40 35.32
C THR A 8 20.54 -3.05 34.00
N ARG A 9 21.76 -2.74 33.55
CA ARG A 9 22.40 -3.44 32.41
C ARG A 9 22.44 -4.97 32.60
N ARG A 10 22.56 -5.46 33.84
CA ARG A 10 22.59 -6.90 34.14
C ARG A 10 21.22 -7.55 33.95
N ASP A 11 20.14 -6.83 34.28
CA ASP A 11 18.77 -7.31 34.09
C ASP A 11 18.46 -7.43 32.58
N TRP A 12 18.89 -6.43 31.80
CA TRP A 12 18.78 -6.45 30.36
C TRP A 12 19.62 -7.54 29.69
N ALA A 13 20.83 -7.82 30.19
CA ALA A 13 21.65 -8.92 29.67
C ALA A 13 20.96 -10.29 29.83
N ARG A 14 20.32 -10.53 30.98
CA ARG A 14 19.54 -11.77 31.22
C ARG A 14 18.29 -11.83 30.35
N LEU A 15 17.58 -10.71 30.20
CA LEU A 15 16.41 -10.62 29.33
C LEU A 15 16.77 -10.86 27.86
N LYS A 16 17.87 -10.25 27.37
CA LYS A 16 18.41 -10.46 26.03
C LYS A 16 18.68 -11.94 25.78
N GLN A 17 19.42 -12.61 26.68
CA GLN A 17 19.70 -14.04 26.55
C GLN A 17 18.43 -14.90 26.47
N GLY A 18 17.42 -14.59 27.29
CA GLY A 18 16.13 -15.30 27.26
C GLY A 18 15.37 -15.09 25.95
N LEU A 19 15.34 -13.86 25.44
CA LEU A 19 14.68 -13.53 24.18
C LEU A 19 15.44 -14.06 22.96
N GLU A 20 16.76 -14.01 22.95
CA GLU A 20 17.60 -14.62 21.90
C GLU A 20 17.40 -16.14 21.85
N TYR A 21 17.30 -16.79 23.01
CA TYR A 21 17.02 -18.21 23.10
C TYR A 21 15.63 -18.52 22.51
N ALA A 22 14.60 -17.77 22.87
CA ALA A 22 13.25 -17.94 22.31
C ALA A 22 13.24 -17.73 20.78
N LEU A 23 13.87 -16.67 20.29
CA LEU A 23 14.01 -16.40 18.86
C LEU A 23 14.75 -17.53 18.12
N LYS A 24 15.81 -18.10 18.72
CA LYS A 24 16.54 -19.26 18.15
C LYS A 24 15.68 -20.52 18.09
N GLN A 25 14.79 -20.74 19.05
CA GLN A 25 13.84 -21.86 19.00
C GLN A 25 12.80 -21.65 17.90
N ASP A 26 12.34 -20.42 17.71
CA ASP A 26 11.39 -20.05 16.65
C ASP A 26 12.03 -20.10 15.25
N ASP A 27 13.36 -20.01 15.15
CA ASP A 27 14.09 -20.04 13.88
C ASP A 27 13.84 -21.34 13.10
N ILE A 28 13.65 -22.46 13.81
CA ILE A 28 13.29 -23.77 13.24
C ILE A 28 11.90 -23.72 12.59
N VAL A 29 10.96 -22.98 13.17
CA VAL A 29 9.61 -22.80 12.63
C VAL A 29 9.65 -21.83 11.45
N VAL A 30 10.47 -20.79 11.54
CA VAL A 30 10.58 -19.76 10.50
C VAL A 30 11.26 -20.23 9.21
N HIS A 31 12.11 -21.24 9.30
CA HIS A 31 12.69 -21.88 8.12
C HIS A 31 11.80 -22.96 7.48
N ARG A 32 10.62 -23.27 8.05
CA ARG A 32 9.63 -24.15 7.40
C ARG A 32 8.99 -23.46 6.19
N PRO A 33 8.37 -24.21 5.26
CA PRO A 33 7.55 -23.63 4.21
C PRO A 33 6.35 -22.87 4.82
N GLN A 34 6.48 -21.56 4.96
CA GLN A 34 5.47 -20.64 5.48
C GLN A 34 5.35 -19.45 4.56
N THR A 35 4.22 -18.74 4.55
CA THR A 35 3.81 -17.66 3.62
C THR A 35 4.72 -16.41 3.53
N GLY A 36 5.91 -16.44 4.12
CA GLY A 36 6.94 -15.37 4.08
C GLY A 36 6.66 -14.12 4.86
N LEU A 37 5.50 -14.02 5.50
CA LEU A 37 5.24 -12.93 6.44
C LEU A 37 6.19 -13.02 7.63
N TYR A 38 6.48 -14.23 8.12
CA TYR A 38 7.26 -14.42 9.34
C TYR A 38 8.77 -14.23 9.22
N TYR A 39 9.38 -14.50 8.06
CA TYR A 39 10.84 -14.46 7.92
C TYR A 39 11.43 -13.03 8.07
N PRO A 40 10.91 -12.00 7.37
CA PRO A 40 11.37 -10.63 7.58
C PRO A 40 11.06 -10.10 8.98
N HIS A 41 9.95 -10.53 9.60
CA HIS A 41 9.60 -10.13 10.96
C HIS A 41 10.52 -10.76 12.01
N HIS A 42 11.02 -11.98 11.81
CA HIS A 42 11.96 -12.62 12.72
C HIS A 42 13.33 -11.91 12.70
N SER A 43 13.88 -11.61 11.52
CA SER A 43 15.12 -10.82 11.43
C SER A 43 14.98 -9.43 12.06
N LEU A 44 13.84 -8.75 11.86
CA LEU A 44 13.56 -7.47 12.52
C LEU A 44 13.48 -7.58 14.06
N LEU A 45 13.03 -8.72 14.59
CA LEU A 45 13.00 -8.96 16.04
C LEU A 45 14.40 -9.14 16.63
N TYR A 46 15.32 -9.79 15.90
CA TYR A 46 16.73 -9.85 16.29
C TYR A 46 17.37 -8.46 16.32
N ASP A 47 17.21 -7.68 15.25
CA ASP A 47 17.74 -6.32 15.17
C ASP A 47 17.18 -5.41 16.28
N PHE A 48 15.87 -5.54 16.55
CA PHE A 48 15.21 -4.84 17.65
C PHE A 48 15.78 -5.24 19.01
N LEU A 49 15.98 -6.55 19.23
CA LEU A 49 16.50 -7.05 20.49
C LEU A 49 17.94 -6.59 20.76
N GLU A 50 18.79 -6.60 19.73
CA GLU A 50 20.15 -6.08 19.84
C GLU A 50 20.14 -4.59 20.22
N ARG A 51 19.41 -3.76 19.47
CA ARG A 51 19.38 -2.32 19.76
C ARG A 51 18.66 -1.97 21.06
N ALA A 52 17.64 -2.73 21.45
CA ALA A 52 16.98 -2.59 22.76
C ALA A 52 17.95 -2.85 23.91
N SER A 53 18.83 -3.83 23.75
CA SER A 53 19.83 -4.15 24.77
C SER A 53 20.88 -3.07 24.97
N ASP A 54 21.11 -2.22 23.96
CA ASP A 54 22.05 -1.10 24.04
C ASP A 54 21.37 0.17 24.57
N ILE A 55 20.17 0.49 24.06
CA ILE A 55 19.49 1.77 24.33
C ILE A 55 18.76 1.76 25.67
N VAL A 56 17.96 0.73 25.95
CA VAL A 56 17.01 0.74 27.09
C VAL A 56 17.66 0.76 28.47
N PRO A 57 18.85 0.17 28.71
CA PRO A 57 19.54 0.30 30.00
C PRO A 57 20.05 1.72 30.31
N THR A 58 20.16 2.58 29.29
CA THR A 58 20.67 3.96 29.42
C THR A 58 19.58 5.01 29.21
N HIS A 59 18.62 4.71 28.34
CA HIS A 59 17.55 5.62 27.93
C HIS A 59 16.23 4.84 27.87
N HIS A 60 15.28 5.17 28.73
CA HIS A 60 13.95 4.56 28.76
C HIS A 60 12.99 5.19 27.73
N ASP A 61 13.50 5.64 26.58
CA ASP A 61 12.70 6.22 25.50
C ASP A 61 12.37 5.15 24.45
N SER A 62 11.16 4.59 24.53
CA SER A 62 10.66 3.63 23.55
C SER A 62 10.57 4.21 22.13
N ALA A 63 10.39 5.53 21.98
CA ALA A 63 10.37 6.18 20.67
C ALA A 63 11.77 6.30 20.07
N GLN A 64 12.82 6.44 20.88
CA GLN A 64 14.20 6.32 20.40
C GLN A 64 14.50 4.89 19.93
N LEU A 65 14.14 3.90 20.75
CA LEU A 65 14.34 2.49 20.41
C LEU A 65 13.69 2.12 19.07
N ILE A 66 12.42 2.50 18.86
CA ILE A 66 11.71 2.22 17.62
C ILE A 66 12.38 2.89 16.42
N ARG A 67 12.78 4.16 16.55
CA ARG A 67 13.45 4.92 15.46
C ARG A 67 14.79 4.31 15.06
N GLU A 68 15.53 3.77 16.02
CA GLU A 68 16.83 3.19 15.76
C GLU A 68 16.72 1.73 15.32
N SER A 69 15.70 0.98 15.76
CA SER A 69 15.58 -0.46 15.50
C SER A 69 14.79 -0.82 14.26
N ILE A 70 13.83 0.00 13.87
CA ILE A 70 12.97 -0.28 12.74
C ILE A 70 13.43 0.55 11.54
N PRO A 71 13.70 -0.07 10.37
CA PRO A 71 14.02 0.68 9.17
C PRO A 71 12.97 1.75 8.89
N ARG A 72 13.42 2.97 8.60
CA ARG A 72 12.54 4.14 8.40
C ARG A 72 11.45 3.88 7.37
N LEU A 73 11.77 3.18 6.29
CA LEU A 73 10.82 2.83 5.23
C LEU A 73 9.66 1.96 5.75
N LEU A 74 9.96 0.98 6.60
CA LEU A 74 8.94 0.10 7.20
C LEU A 74 8.01 0.91 8.10
N LEU A 75 8.59 1.80 8.91
CA LEU A 75 7.81 2.70 9.77
C LEU A 75 6.94 3.66 8.95
N GLN A 76 7.48 4.22 7.85
CA GLN A 76 6.73 5.09 6.94
C GLN A 76 5.56 4.38 6.26
N GLU A 77 5.70 3.10 5.89
CA GLU A 77 4.60 2.32 5.30
C GLU A 77 3.49 2.00 6.30
N LYS A 78 3.84 1.65 7.54
CA LYS A 78 2.83 1.47 8.60
C LYS A 78 2.11 2.77 8.91
N LEU A 79 2.84 3.87 9.01
CA LEU A 79 2.26 5.19 9.20
C LEU A 79 1.44 5.65 7.98
N ARG A 80 1.84 5.27 6.76
CA ARG A 80 1.08 5.52 5.52
C ARG A 80 -0.25 4.76 5.52
N SER A 81 -0.26 3.52 6.01
CA SER A 81 -1.49 2.72 6.10
C SER A 81 -2.55 3.40 6.98
N VAL A 82 -2.13 4.06 8.07
CA VAL A 82 -3.02 4.87 8.91
C VAL A 82 -3.58 6.07 8.14
N ALA A 83 -2.74 6.76 7.36
CA ALA A 83 -3.17 7.86 6.50
C ALA A 83 -4.14 7.38 5.40
N ASP A 84 -3.93 6.17 4.86
CA ASP A 84 -4.80 5.57 3.84
C ASP A 84 -6.18 5.22 4.39
N VAL A 85 -6.28 4.75 5.65
CA VAL A 85 -7.57 4.53 6.32
C VAL A 85 -8.35 5.84 6.41
N HIS A 86 -7.69 6.91 6.85
CA HIS A 86 -8.31 8.24 6.90
C HIS A 86 -8.72 8.74 5.51
N PHE A 87 -7.84 8.62 4.51
CA PHE A 87 -8.17 9.02 3.14
C PHE A 87 -9.40 8.27 2.61
N ASN A 88 -9.48 6.96 2.82
CA ASN A 88 -10.59 6.13 2.34
C ASN A 88 -11.92 6.51 3.03
N ALA A 89 -11.88 6.81 4.32
CA ALA A 89 -13.04 7.29 5.06
C ALA A 89 -13.46 8.69 4.59
N LEU A 90 -12.50 9.61 4.39
CA LEU A 90 -12.77 10.95 3.86
C LEU A 90 -13.34 10.91 2.44
N ALA A 91 -12.80 10.03 1.58
CA ALA A 91 -13.29 9.80 0.23
C ALA A 91 -14.73 9.29 0.22
N SER A 92 -15.05 8.34 1.10
CA SER A 92 -16.41 7.83 1.28
C SER A 92 -17.37 8.90 1.78
N LEU A 93 -16.95 9.71 2.77
CA LEU A 93 -17.74 10.83 3.28
C LEU A 93 -18.00 11.87 2.19
N ARG A 94 -16.97 12.26 1.44
CA ARG A 94 -17.11 13.18 0.31
C ARG A 94 -18.07 12.62 -0.75
N TRP A 95 -17.95 11.33 -1.07
CA TRP A 95 -18.88 10.70 -2.01
C TRP A 95 -20.33 10.77 -1.50
N ASN A 96 -20.57 10.48 -0.23
CA ASN A 96 -21.91 10.56 0.37
C ASN A 96 -22.47 11.98 0.39
N MET A 97 -21.62 13.00 0.56
CA MET A 97 -22.06 14.40 0.68
C MET A 97 -22.44 15.04 -0.65
N GLN A 98 -21.74 14.71 -1.74
CA GLN A 98 -21.83 15.45 -3.01
C GLN A 98 -21.90 14.54 -4.25
N GLY A 99 -21.79 13.21 -4.07
CA GLY A 99 -21.87 12.23 -5.15
C GLY A 99 -20.83 12.49 -6.24
N SER A 100 -21.27 12.35 -7.49
CA SER A 100 -20.44 12.51 -8.69
C SER A 100 -20.23 13.97 -9.13
N GLN A 101 -20.89 14.93 -8.49
CA GLN A 101 -20.79 16.35 -8.82
C GLN A 101 -19.58 16.96 -8.12
N VAL A 102 -18.91 17.93 -8.76
CA VAL A 102 -17.88 18.75 -8.12
C VAL A 102 -18.54 19.94 -7.42
N GLY A 103 -18.30 20.10 -6.12
CA GLY A 103 -18.96 21.08 -5.27
C GLY A 103 -18.03 22.15 -4.71
N VAL A 104 -18.63 23.19 -4.12
CA VAL A 104 -17.89 24.22 -3.39
C VAL A 104 -17.10 23.59 -2.24
N GLY A 105 -15.83 23.98 -2.13
CA GLY A 105 -14.89 23.45 -1.14
C GLY A 105 -14.14 22.19 -1.54
N ASP A 106 -14.45 21.59 -2.70
CA ASP A 106 -13.61 20.54 -3.28
C ASP A 106 -12.24 21.08 -3.69
N LEU A 107 -11.23 20.21 -3.58
CA LEU A 107 -9.90 20.47 -4.11
C LEU A 107 -9.80 19.87 -5.50
N VAL A 108 -9.33 20.66 -6.47
CA VAL A 108 -9.17 20.20 -7.85
C VAL A 108 -7.76 20.47 -8.38
N ILE A 109 -7.29 19.56 -9.22
CA ILE A 109 -6.07 19.72 -10.03
C ILE A 109 -6.47 19.56 -11.51
N PRO A 110 -6.36 20.62 -12.34
CA PRO A 110 -6.70 20.55 -13.77
C PRO A 110 -5.85 19.52 -14.54
N ASP A 111 -6.45 18.87 -15.55
CA ASP A 111 -5.91 17.67 -16.24
C ASP A 111 -4.69 17.87 -17.16
N ALA A 112 -4.00 19.00 -17.09
CA ALA A 112 -2.95 19.32 -18.05
C ALA A 112 -1.57 18.67 -17.78
N GLU A 113 -1.35 17.95 -16.67
CA GLU A 113 0.05 17.74 -16.24
C GLU A 113 0.49 16.35 -15.76
N VAL A 114 1.72 16.07 -16.18
CA VAL A 114 2.51 14.84 -16.10
C VAL A 114 3.23 14.76 -14.74
N GLY A 115 2.96 13.71 -13.97
CA GLY A 115 3.69 13.41 -12.75
C GLY A 115 2.84 12.66 -11.71
N PRO A 116 3.46 11.85 -10.83
CA PRO A 116 2.72 11.13 -9.81
C PRO A 116 2.19 12.09 -8.74
N LEU A 117 0.88 12.15 -8.50
CA LEU A 117 0.31 12.92 -7.39
C LEU A 117 0.64 12.27 -6.05
N ASP A 118 0.45 10.95 -5.98
CA ASP A 118 0.90 10.14 -4.87
C ASP A 118 2.26 9.53 -5.21
N ILE A 119 3.28 9.89 -4.43
CA ILE A 119 4.64 9.36 -4.59
C ILE A 119 4.80 7.99 -3.92
N PHE A 120 3.87 7.59 -3.05
CA PHE A 120 3.88 6.30 -2.39
C PHE A 120 3.37 5.20 -3.33
N GLU A 121 4.22 4.20 -3.58
CA GLU A 121 3.81 2.96 -4.23
C GLU A 121 3.05 2.10 -3.21
N ALA A 122 2.03 1.36 -3.66
CA ALA A 122 1.31 0.48 -2.76
C ALA A 122 2.21 -0.71 -2.38
N PRO A 123 2.12 -1.26 -1.17
CA PRO A 123 2.99 -2.36 -0.72
C PRO A 123 2.98 -3.60 -1.63
N ALA A 124 1.87 -3.84 -2.34
CA ALA A 124 1.71 -4.94 -3.27
C ALA A 124 2.46 -4.76 -4.60
N ASP A 125 2.92 -3.54 -4.90
CA ASP A 125 3.58 -3.18 -6.16
C ASP A 125 5.11 -3.29 -6.07
N HIS A 126 5.66 -3.58 -4.89
CA HIS A 126 7.10 -3.75 -4.74
C HIS A 126 7.57 -5.01 -5.43
N VAL A 127 8.55 -4.82 -6.32
CA VAL A 127 9.22 -5.80 -7.19
C VAL A 127 9.91 -6.94 -6.43
N ASN A 128 9.65 -7.18 -5.14
CA ASN A 128 10.08 -8.39 -4.42
C ASN A 128 9.14 -8.76 -3.25
N GLY A 129 8.04 -8.03 -3.02
CA GLY A 129 7.21 -8.22 -1.82
C GLY A 129 7.95 -7.97 -0.50
N GLU A 130 9.18 -7.45 -0.53
CA GLU A 130 10.03 -7.27 0.63
C GLU A 130 10.61 -5.85 0.65
N MET A 131 10.13 -5.06 1.61
CA MET A 131 10.52 -3.67 1.86
C MET A 131 11.86 -3.52 2.59
N THR A 132 12.46 -4.63 3.03
CA THR A 132 13.76 -4.64 3.76
C THR A 132 14.95 -4.65 2.81
N HIS A 133 14.74 -4.85 1.50
CA HIS A 133 15.85 -4.95 0.56
C HIS A 133 16.53 -3.58 0.43
N GLY A 134 17.83 -3.49 0.77
CA GLY A 134 18.64 -2.25 0.71
C GLY A 134 18.82 -1.62 -0.68
N ARG A 135 18.11 -2.14 -1.69
CA ARG A 135 17.97 -1.52 -3.02
C ARG A 135 16.71 -0.67 -3.13
N HIS A 136 15.82 -0.69 -2.12
CA HIS A 136 14.70 0.22 -2.06
C HIS A 136 15.25 1.62 -1.76
N PRO A 137 15.17 2.55 -2.70
CA PRO A 137 15.74 3.85 -2.48
C PRO A 137 14.86 4.63 -1.51
N GLU A 138 15.45 5.38 -0.59
CA GLU A 138 14.75 6.31 0.32
C GLU A 138 14.17 7.54 -0.42
N TRP A 139 13.81 7.39 -1.71
CA TRP A 139 13.31 8.46 -2.58
C TRP A 139 12.16 9.24 -1.94
N LEU A 140 11.31 8.57 -1.14
CA LEU A 140 10.16 9.14 -0.43
C LEU A 140 10.55 10.15 0.65
N SER A 141 11.70 9.99 1.31
CA SER A 141 12.19 10.94 2.32
C SER A 141 12.93 12.13 1.70
N ILE A 142 13.50 11.96 0.51
CA ILE A 142 14.35 12.98 -0.14
C ILE A 142 13.54 13.88 -1.09
N ALA A 143 12.50 13.35 -1.74
CA ALA A 143 11.70 14.10 -2.71
C ALA A 143 10.44 14.76 -2.10
N GLY A 144 10.04 14.38 -0.89
CA GLY A 144 8.74 14.69 -0.31
C GLY A 144 8.37 16.17 -0.19
N GLU A 145 9.25 17.00 0.39
CA GLU A 145 8.94 18.43 0.59
C GLU A 145 8.87 19.20 -0.73
N ASN A 146 9.81 18.95 -1.65
CA ASN A 146 9.81 19.55 -2.97
C ASN A 146 8.58 19.12 -3.79
N HIS A 147 8.20 17.84 -3.69
CA HIS A 147 7.00 17.30 -4.34
C HIS A 147 5.72 17.95 -3.79
N MET A 148 5.61 18.05 -2.47
CA MET A 148 4.48 18.67 -1.79
C MET A 148 4.33 20.14 -2.18
N ASN A 149 5.42 20.93 -2.19
CA ASN A 149 5.39 22.34 -2.58
C ASN A 149 4.92 22.51 -4.02
N ARG A 150 5.49 21.75 -4.96
CA ARG A 150 5.07 21.77 -6.38
C ARG A 150 3.61 21.36 -6.56
N THR A 151 3.14 20.39 -5.78
CA THR A 151 1.75 19.91 -5.90
C THR A 151 0.79 20.92 -5.30
N ARG A 152 1.14 21.56 -4.18
CA ARG A 152 0.35 22.61 -3.52
C ARG A 152 0.05 23.78 -4.46
N GLU A 153 1.03 24.26 -5.22
CA GLU A 153 0.85 25.37 -6.19
C GLU A 153 -0.19 25.08 -7.26
N ARG A 154 -0.50 23.81 -7.50
CA ARG A 154 -1.43 23.34 -8.54
C ARG A 154 -2.85 23.11 -8.03
N VAL A 155 -3.04 23.00 -6.72
CA VAL A 155 -4.33 22.69 -6.11
C VAL A 155 -5.16 23.95 -5.97
N ARG A 156 -6.43 23.88 -6.42
CA ARG A 156 -7.41 24.95 -6.28
C ARG A 156 -8.58 24.50 -5.44
N VAL A 157 -9.10 25.39 -4.60
CA VAL A 157 -10.36 25.19 -3.88
C VAL A 157 -11.48 25.76 -4.73
N VAL A 158 -12.49 24.95 -5.05
CA VAL A 158 -13.68 25.40 -5.79
C VAL A 158 -14.46 26.40 -4.93
N GLN A 159 -14.68 27.61 -5.45
CA GLN A 159 -15.29 28.72 -4.71
C GLN A 159 -16.79 28.88 -4.96
N SER A 160 -17.29 28.40 -6.12
CA SER A 160 -18.70 28.56 -6.52
C SER A 160 -19.24 27.33 -7.23
N SER A 161 -20.56 27.19 -7.23
CA SER A 161 -21.26 26.11 -7.94
C SER A 161 -21.03 26.19 -9.46
N GLU A 162 -20.98 27.40 -10.01
CA GLU A 162 -20.70 27.67 -11.43
C GLU A 162 -19.28 27.24 -11.81
N GLU A 163 -18.31 27.47 -10.93
CA GLU A 163 -16.95 26.99 -11.10
C GLU A 163 -16.88 25.46 -11.03
N GLY A 164 -17.55 24.84 -10.04
CA GLY A 164 -17.58 23.38 -9.87
C GLY A 164 -18.05 22.65 -11.13
N ARG A 165 -19.07 23.19 -11.82
CA ARG A 165 -19.58 22.64 -13.09
C ARG A 165 -18.55 22.59 -14.22
N ARG A 166 -17.44 23.33 -14.13
CA ARG A 166 -16.36 23.33 -15.14
C ARG A 166 -15.35 22.21 -14.92
N PHE A 167 -15.36 21.58 -13.76
CA PHE A 167 -14.44 20.51 -13.40
C PHE A 167 -15.13 19.15 -13.49
N SER A 168 -14.32 18.12 -13.72
CA SER A 168 -14.76 16.73 -13.67
C SER A 168 -14.36 16.07 -12.36
N LEU A 169 -15.09 15.02 -11.97
CA LEU A 169 -14.78 14.26 -10.76
C LEU A 169 -13.37 13.63 -10.77
N GLY A 170 -12.82 13.35 -11.96
CA GLY A 170 -11.44 12.84 -12.11
C GLY A 170 -10.35 13.86 -11.77
N GLN A 171 -10.73 15.13 -11.64
CA GLN A 171 -9.84 16.24 -11.25
C GLN A 171 -9.91 16.51 -9.74
N VAL A 172 -10.91 15.96 -9.04
CA VAL A 172 -11.04 16.11 -7.60
C VAL A 172 -9.97 15.30 -6.89
N VAL A 173 -9.28 15.97 -5.97
CA VAL A 173 -8.27 15.38 -5.10
C VAL A 173 -8.67 15.56 -3.64
N LEU A 174 -8.18 14.69 -2.78
CA LEU A 174 -8.30 14.83 -1.32
C LEU A 174 -6.90 14.80 -0.69
N PRO A 175 -6.72 15.50 0.44
CA PRO A 175 -5.46 15.45 1.17
C PRO A 175 -5.26 14.07 1.79
N VAL A 176 -4.02 13.58 1.75
CA VAL A 176 -3.56 12.42 2.50
C VAL A 176 -2.67 12.93 3.62
N MET A 177 -3.06 12.62 4.86
CA MET A 177 -2.37 13.09 6.06
C MET A 177 -0.92 12.58 6.13
N GLY A 178 -0.03 13.39 6.68
CA GLY A 178 1.38 13.09 6.81
C GLY A 178 2.14 14.24 7.45
N SER A 179 3.47 14.15 7.48
CA SER A 179 4.32 15.26 7.93
C SER A 179 4.16 16.46 6.98
N GLY A 180 4.09 17.67 7.54
CA GLY A 180 3.95 18.90 6.75
C GLY A 180 2.55 19.19 6.23
N VAL A 181 1.50 18.53 6.74
CA VAL A 181 0.12 18.71 6.27
C VAL A 181 -0.36 20.16 6.34
N GLU A 182 0.17 20.95 7.27
CA GLU A 182 -0.15 22.36 7.46
C GLU A 182 0.21 23.21 6.24
N ARG A 183 1.08 22.70 5.37
CA ARG A 183 1.45 23.35 4.10
C ARG A 183 0.50 22.98 2.96
N LEU A 184 -0.34 21.96 3.11
CA LEU A 184 -1.33 21.61 2.09
C LEU A 184 -2.48 22.63 2.09
N VAL A 185 -2.98 22.91 0.89
CA VAL A 185 -4.35 23.41 0.72
C VAL A 185 -5.31 22.33 1.22
N LEU A 186 -6.14 22.69 2.18
CA LEU A 186 -7.18 21.83 2.76
C LEU A 186 -8.55 22.16 2.14
N PRO A 187 -9.47 21.18 2.08
CA PRO A 187 -10.85 21.46 1.67
C PRO A 187 -11.50 22.50 2.59
N SER A 188 -12.58 23.13 2.12
CA SER A 188 -13.31 24.15 2.88
C SER A 188 -14.75 23.73 3.20
N GLY A 189 -15.42 24.50 4.06
CA GLY A 189 -16.81 24.27 4.47
C GLY A 189 -17.01 22.92 5.15
N ARG A 190 -18.12 22.25 4.83
CA ARG A 190 -18.52 21.00 5.49
C ARG A 190 -17.50 19.86 5.33
N LEU A 191 -16.77 19.82 4.22
CA LEU A 191 -15.75 18.79 3.99
C LEU A 191 -14.53 18.97 4.91
N LYS A 192 -14.19 20.23 5.24
CA LYS A 192 -13.17 20.55 6.23
C LYS A 192 -13.55 20.01 7.61
N GLU A 193 -14.75 20.37 8.07
CA GLU A 193 -15.27 19.95 9.39
C GLU A 193 -15.34 18.42 9.50
N ALA A 194 -15.77 17.74 8.41
CA ALA A 194 -15.79 16.29 8.35
C ALA A 194 -14.37 15.69 8.42
N SER A 195 -13.41 16.27 7.72
CA SER A 195 -12.01 15.81 7.78
C SER A 195 -11.38 16.01 9.16
N GLU A 196 -11.64 17.14 9.82
CA GLU A 196 -11.10 17.42 11.17
C GLU A 196 -11.71 16.47 12.21
N ARG A 197 -13.03 16.24 12.16
CA ARG A 197 -13.71 15.27 13.02
C ARG A 197 -13.20 13.85 12.79
N LEU A 198 -13.06 13.44 11.54
CA LEU A 198 -12.55 12.13 11.19
C LEU A 198 -11.10 11.92 11.68
N ALA A 199 -10.26 12.96 11.60
CA ALA A 199 -8.90 12.90 12.11
C ALA A 199 -8.84 12.70 13.63
N GLN A 200 -9.77 13.31 14.38
CA GLN A 200 -9.94 13.12 15.82
C GLN A 200 -10.42 11.71 16.16
N GLU A 201 -11.49 11.25 15.49
CA GLU A 201 -12.07 9.93 15.72
C GLU A 201 -11.07 8.80 15.44
N LEU A 202 -10.27 8.93 14.37
CA LEU A 202 -9.23 7.97 14.02
C LEU A 202 -7.91 8.20 14.79
N GLN A 203 -7.82 9.23 15.64
CA GLN A 203 -6.64 9.58 16.44
C GLN A 203 -5.35 9.77 15.62
N ILE A 204 -5.46 10.30 14.40
CA ILE A 204 -4.31 10.44 13.48
C ILE A 204 -3.65 11.82 13.54
N GLU A 205 -4.15 12.75 14.37
CA GLU A 205 -3.63 14.12 14.46
C GLU A 205 -2.13 14.15 14.77
N GLY A 206 -1.65 13.16 15.55
CA GLY A 206 -0.24 13.00 15.88
C GLY A 206 0.66 12.73 14.66
N LEU A 207 0.12 12.13 13.59
CA LEU A 207 0.87 11.81 12.37
C LEU A 207 1.52 13.05 11.76
N THR A 208 0.83 14.19 11.84
CA THR A 208 1.28 15.48 11.29
C THR A 208 2.54 16.00 11.97
N LYS A 209 2.76 15.62 13.24
CA LYS A 209 3.87 16.07 14.09
C LYS A 209 5.03 15.07 14.11
N MET A 210 4.84 13.86 13.56
CA MET A 210 5.85 12.81 13.58
C MET A 210 6.88 13.01 12.45
N LYS A 211 8.15 13.24 12.82
CA LYS A 211 9.26 13.31 11.84
C LYS A 211 9.42 12.04 11.00
N ALA A 212 9.03 10.89 11.55
CA ALA A 212 9.07 9.61 10.86
C ALA A 212 7.88 9.40 9.92
N ALA A 213 6.83 10.23 9.99
CA ALA A 213 5.68 10.09 9.13
C ALA A 213 6.03 10.37 7.66
N PRO A 214 5.38 9.66 6.73
CA PRO A 214 5.44 10.01 5.31
C PRO A 214 5.00 11.47 5.10
N PRO A 215 5.59 12.21 4.15
CA PRO A 215 5.12 13.54 3.77
C PRO A 215 3.64 13.53 3.36
N ALA A 216 2.91 14.56 3.77
CA ALA A 216 1.53 14.76 3.33
C ALA A 216 1.48 14.98 1.80
N THR A 217 0.41 14.52 1.16
CA THR A 217 0.26 14.64 -0.31
C THR A 217 -1.21 14.72 -0.71
N TYR A 218 -1.49 14.74 -2.01
CA TYR A 218 -2.82 14.64 -2.58
C TYR A 218 -3.00 13.32 -3.32
N ARG A 219 -4.21 12.78 -3.27
CA ARG A 219 -4.61 11.63 -4.08
C ARG A 219 -5.96 11.92 -4.73
N ARG A 220 -6.13 11.46 -5.98
CA ARG A 220 -7.38 11.62 -6.72
C ARG A 220 -8.50 10.85 -6.05
N LEU A 221 -9.69 11.44 -6.02
CA LEU A 221 -10.90 10.79 -5.52
C LEU A 221 -11.32 9.65 -6.47
N VAL A 222 -11.30 9.91 -7.78
CA VAL A 222 -11.61 8.94 -8.83
C VAL A 222 -10.45 8.83 -9.80
N VAL A 223 -10.10 7.59 -10.12
CA VAL A 223 -9.02 7.26 -11.06
C VAL A 223 -9.59 6.43 -12.19
N ARG A 224 -9.30 6.83 -13.43
CA ARG A 224 -9.60 6.04 -14.61
C ARG A 224 -8.34 5.27 -15.04
N PRO A 225 -8.41 3.94 -15.16
CA PRO A 225 -7.31 3.18 -15.73
C PRO A 225 -7.00 3.65 -17.16
N LYS A 226 -5.72 3.74 -17.50
CA LYS A 226 -5.25 3.99 -18.87
C LYS A 226 -4.99 2.67 -19.57
N GLU A 227 -4.99 2.69 -20.91
CA GLU A 227 -4.62 1.51 -21.74
C GLU A 227 -5.41 0.25 -21.35
N PHE A 228 -6.66 0.42 -20.94
CA PHE A 228 -7.51 -0.67 -20.51
C PHE A 228 -7.85 -1.58 -21.69
N ALA A 229 -7.57 -2.87 -21.54
CA ALA A 229 -7.96 -3.91 -22.47
C ALA A 229 -8.33 -5.19 -21.69
N TYR A 230 -9.23 -5.98 -22.24
CA TYR A 230 -9.64 -7.25 -21.67
C TYR A 230 -9.73 -8.36 -22.72
N CYS A 231 -9.56 -9.58 -22.25
CA CYS A 231 -9.80 -10.80 -23.00
C CYS A 231 -10.52 -11.80 -22.11
N VAL A 232 -11.71 -12.21 -22.52
CA VAL A 232 -12.52 -13.23 -21.86
C VAL A 232 -12.58 -14.43 -22.77
N PHE A 233 -12.19 -15.60 -22.27
CA PHE A 233 -12.18 -16.82 -23.08
C PHE A 233 -12.53 -18.05 -22.25
N ASP A 234 -13.02 -19.07 -22.95
CA ASP A 234 -13.30 -20.39 -22.41
C ASP A 234 -12.74 -21.41 -23.41
N ASP A 235 -11.63 -22.04 -23.05
CA ASP A 235 -10.92 -22.98 -23.92
C ASP A 235 -11.72 -24.28 -24.14
N GLU A 236 -12.55 -24.69 -23.18
CA GLU A 236 -13.40 -25.89 -23.33
C GLU A 236 -14.54 -25.63 -24.32
N ARG A 237 -15.07 -24.40 -24.34
CA ARG A 237 -16.18 -24.01 -25.22
C ARG A 237 -15.73 -23.38 -26.54
N GLY A 238 -14.42 -23.12 -26.71
CA GLY A 238 -13.83 -22.66 -27.97
C GLY A 238 -14.20 -21.23 -28.38
N TRP A 239 -14.55 -20.35 -27.44
CA TRP A 239 -14.84 -18.94 -27.73
C TRP A 239 -13.91 -18.00 -26.97
N CYS A 240 -13.65 -16.85 -27.59
CA CYS A 240 -12.78 -15.79 -27.07
C CYS A 240 -13.37 -14.44 -27.48
N TRP A 241 -13.47 -13.51 -26.53
CA TRP A 241 -13.89 -12.14 -26.75
C TRP A 241 -12.81 -11.18 -26.25
N GLU A 242 -12.31 -10.36 -27.16
CA GLU A 242 -11.31 -9.33 -26.86
C GLU A 242 -11.90 -7.93 -27.02
N SER A 243 -11.43 -7.01 -26.18
CA SER A 243 -11.86 -5.61 -26.21
C SER A 243 -11.19 -4.80 -27.33
N ASN A 244 -10.05 -5.28 -27.84
CA ASN A 244 -9.26 -4.58 -28.85
C ASN A 244 -8.52 -5.58 -29.74
N ASN A 245 -8.99 -5.72 -30.98
CA ASN A 245 -8.40 -6.62 -31.98
C ASN A 245 -7.04 -6.13 -32.50
N ASP A 246 -6.71 -4.85 -32.37
CA ASP A 246 -5.43 -4.28 -32.82
C ASP A 246 -4.29 -4.54 -31.83
N ALA A 247 -4.62 -4.88 -30.58
CA ALA A 247 -3.67 -5.19 -29.52
C ALA A 247 -4.11 -6.41 -28.70
N PRO A 248 -4.23 -7.59 -29.34
CA PRO A 248 -4.85 -8.77 -28.77
C PRO A 248 -4.06 -9.26 -27.55
N ILE A 249 -4.77 -9.77 -26.54
CA ILE A 249 -4.17 -10.25 -25.31
C ILE A 249 -3.93 -11.76 -25.39
N ARG A 250 -4.90 -12.53 -25.91
CA ARG A 250 -4.88 -14.00 -25.94
C ARG A 250 -3.59 -14.59 -26.51
N PRO A 251 -3.04 -14.10 -27.65
CA PRO A 251 -1.83 -14.67 -28.24
C PRO A 251 -0.57 -14.44 -27.42
N LEU A 252 -0.58 -13.47 -26.50
CA LEU A 252 0.54 -13.14 -25.63
C LEU A 252 0.52 -13.93 -24.32
N LEU A 253 -0.57 -14.66 -24.05
CA LEU A 253 -0.70 -15.44 -22.83
C LEU A 253 0.12 -16.72 -22.90
N TYR A 254 0.67 -17.12 -21.77
CA TYR A 254 1.35 -18.40 -21.62
C TYR A 254 0.95 -19.08 -20.32
N GLU A 255 1.07 -20.40 -20.29
CA GLU A 255 0.92 -21.19 -19.08
C GLU A 255 2.27 -21.29 -18.37
N ASP A 256 2.33 -20.86 -17.12
CA ASP A 256 3.55 -20.95 -16.32
C ASP A 256 3.80 -22.37 -15.79
N GLN A 257 4.93 -22.57 -15.09
CA GLN A 257 5.29 -23.84 -14.47
C GLN A 257 4.27 -24.33 -13.41
N GLU A 258 3.36 -23.46 -12.98
CA GLU A 258 2.33 -23.76 -12.00
C GLU A 258 0.96 -24.01 -12.63
N GLY A 259 0.87 -24.07 -13.96
CA GLY A 259 -0.36 -24.30 -14.71
C GLY A 259 -1.30 -23.08 -14.72
N ILE A 260 -0.75 -21.87 -14.62
CA ILE A 260 -1.52 -20.63 -14.58
C ILE A 260 -1.28 -19.83 -15.84
N ILE A 261 -2.38 -19.40 -16.46
CA ILE A 261 -2.34 -18.51 -17.62
C ILE A 261 -1.94 -17.10 -17.16
N ARG A 262 -0.86 -16.57 -17.74
CA ARG A 262 -0.31 -15.25 -17.41
C ARG A 262 0.02 -14.45 -18.66
N GLN A 263 0.04 -13.12 -18.49
CA GLN A 263 0.63 -12.20 -19.44
C GLN A 263 2.09 -11.91 -19.04
N PRO A 264 3.05 -11.89 -19.99
CA PRO A 264 4.41 -11.42 -19.75
C PRO A 264 4.42 -10.01 -19.17
N SER A 265 5.06 -9.82 -18.02
CA SER A 265 5.32 -8.48 -17.48
C SER A 265 6.50 -7.83 -18.21
N PRO A 266 6.62 -6.49 -18.23
CA PRO A 266 7.82 -5.83 -18.77
C PRO A 266 9.12 -6.38 -18.18
N LEU A 267 9.13 -6.72 -16.89
CA LEU A 267 10.29 -7.31 -16.24
C LEU A 267 10.57 -8.75 -16.68
N PHE A 268 9.53 -9.54 -16.99
CA PHE A 268 9.71 -10.86 -17.59
C PHE A 268 10.40 -10.75 -18.95
N MET A 269 10.02 -9.77 -19.77
CA MET A 269 10.63 -9.53 -21.07
C MET A 269 12.13 -9.22 -20.94
N GLU A 270 12.52 -8.46 -19.90
CA GLU A 270 13.93 -8.09 -19.66
C GLU A 270 14.75 -9.22 -19.01
N THR A 271 14.15 -10.03 -18.13
CA THR A 271 14.90 -10.96 -17.26
C THR A 271 14.69 -12.43 -17.58
N GLY A 272 13.69 -12.77 -18.41
CA GLY A 272 13.23 -14.13 -18.64
C GLY A 272 12.64 -14.81 -17.39
N LYS A 273 12.50 -14.07 -16.28
CA LYS A 273 12.01 -14.59 -15.00
C LYS A 273 10.72 -13.90 -14.65
N ASN A 274 9.70 -14.71 -14.40
CA ASN A 274 8.44 -14.18 -13.94
C ASN A 274 8.53 -13.93 -12.44
N MET A 275 8.25 -12.70 -12.04
CA MET A 275 8.18 -12.34 -10.64
C MET A 275 6.89 -12.88 -10.04
N ILE A 276 6.98 -14.03 -9.38
CA ILE A 276 5.97 -14.43 -8.40
C ILE A 276 6.12 -13.43 -7.26
N ALA A 277 5.18 -12.49 -7.15
CA ALA A 277 5.15 -11.41 -6.16
C ALA A 277 4.97 -11.87 -4.71
N ARG A 278 5.45 -13.07 -4.35
CA ARG A 278 5.26 -13.66 -3.04
C ARG A 278 6.57 -14.27 -2.58
N ALA A 279 7.50 -13.39 -2.19
CA ALA A 279 8.60 -13.73 -1.30
C ALA A 279 7.99 -14.27 -0.02
N GLY A 280 7.64 -15.55 -0.05
CA GLY A 280 6.88 -16.13 1.02
C GLY A 280 6.09 -17.37 0.75
N ILE A 281 5.51 -17.63 -0.41
CA ILE A 281 4.81 -18.92 -0.58
C ILE A 281 5.79 -19.94 -1.17
N ARG A 282 6.69 -20.46 -0.32
CA ARG A 282 7.80 -21.33 -0.74
C ARG A 282 7.41 -22.80 -0.92
N GLY A 283 6.39 -23.30 -0.21
CA GLY A 283 5.95 -24.68 -0.31
C GLY A 283 4.91 -24.93 -1.41
N ALA A 284 5.06 -26.03 -2.14
CA ALA A 284 4.15 -26.41 -3.23
C ALA A 284 2.70 -26.62 -2.76
N GLU A 285 2.53 -27.13 -1.54
CA GLU A 285 1.22 -27.34 -0.91
C GLU A 285 0.51 -26.01 -0.62
N GLN A 286 1.17 -25.06 0.03
CA GLN A 286 0.62 -23.74 0.32
C GLN A 286 0.31 -22.99 -0.98
N ARG A 287 1.19 -23.07 -2.00
CA ARG A 287 0.91 -22.52 -3.33
C ARG A 287 -0.35 -23.13 -3.92
N SER A 288 -0.54 -24.45 -3.81
CA SER A 288 -1.73 -25.12 -4.35
C SER A 288 -3.05 -24.55 -3.79
N TYR A 289 -3.11 -24.17 -2.52
CA TYR A 289 -4.33 -23.59 -1.93
C TYR A 289 -4.72 -22.25 -2.55
N PHE A 290 -3.74 -21.37 -2.82
CA PHE A 290 -4.01 -20.08 -3.47
C PHE A 290 -4.27 -20.21 -4.96
N LEU A 291 -3.62 -21.17 -5.61
CA LEU A 291 -3.68 -21.35 -7.06
C LEU A 291 -4.84 -22.24 -7.49
N LYS A 292 -5.45 -23.00 -6.56
CA LYS A 292 -6.57 -23.92 -6.86
C LYS A 292 -7.72 -23.21 -7.57
N ALA A 293 -8.05 -21.98 -7.17
CA ALA A 293 -9.10 -21.20 -7.85
C ALA A 293 -8.67 -20.77 -9.26
N ALA A 294 -7.40 -20.39 -9.45
CA ALA A 294 -6.84 -20.00 -10.75
C ALA A 294 -6.65 -21.18 -11.73
N ARG A 295 -6.62 -22.43 -11.22
CA ARG A 295 -6.53 -23.67 -12.01
C ARG A 295 -7.88 -24.30 -12.33
N ARG A 296 -8.98 -23.76 -11.82
CA ARG A 296 -10.32 -24.30 -12.15
C ARG A 296 -10.61 -24.05 -13.61
N SER A 297 -11.08 -25.09 -14.30
CA SER A 297 -11.58 -24.93 -15.67
C SER A 297 -12.83 -24.04 -15.70
N GLY A 298 -13.00 -23.36 -16.83
CA GLY A 298 -14.11 -22.44 -17.09
C GLY A 298 -13.64 -21.14 -17.73
N MET A 299 -14.46 -20.10 -17.58
CA MET A 299 -14.22 -18.80 -18.18
C MET A 299 -13.07 -18.05 -17.47
N THR A 300 -12.04 -17.71 -18.22
CA THR A 300 -10.91 -16.88 -17.76
C THR A 300 -11.06 -15.46 -18.28
N CYS A 301 -10.87 -14.48 -17.40
CA CYS A 301 -10.85 -13.06 -17.75
C CYS A 301 -9.47 -12.48 -17.45
N VAL A 302 -8.79 -11.99 -18.47
CA VAL A 302 -7.52 -11.27 -18.36
C VAL A 302 -7.76 -9.80 -18.60
N LEU A 303 -7.24 -8.97 -17.69
CA LEU A 303 -7.38 -7.52 -17.72
C LEU A 303 -5.99 -6.90 -17.77
N ARG A 304 -5.74 -6.07 -18.78
CA ARG A 304 -4.55 -5.24 -18.90
C ARG A 304 -4.96 -3.79 -18.65
N MET A 305 -4.34 -3.13 -17.69
CA MET A 305 -4.63 -1.74 -17.38
C MET A 305 -3.43 -1.07 -16.73
N THR A 306 -3.29 0.23 -16.98
CA THR A 306 -2.26 1.07 -16.38
C THR A 306 -2.92 1.99 -15.34
N LEU A 307 -2.55 1.80 -14.07
CA LEU A 307 -3.04 2.61 -12.95
C LEU A 307 -1.95 3.61 -12.51
N PRO A 308 -2.32 4.83 -12.09
CA PRO A 308 -1.37 5.74 -11.48
C PRO A 308 -0.94 5.23 -10.11
N ARG A 309 0.23 5.69 -9.66
CA ARG A 309 0.74 5.40 -8.30
C ARG A 309 -0.29 5.74 -7.22
N GLY A 310 -0.29 4.95 -6.15
CA GLY A 310 -1.26 5.05 -5.05
C GLY A 310 -2.65 4.49 -5.38
N SER A 311 -2.83 3.85 -6.54
CA SER A 311 -4.07 3.16 -6.91
C SER A 311 -3.88 1.66 -6.92
N ALA A 312 -4.77 0.91 -6.27
CA ALA A 312 -4.69 -0.55 -6.21
C ALA A 312 -5.56 -1.22 -7.30
N VAL A 313 -5.03 -2.25 -7.94
CA VAL A 313 -5.79 -3.08 -8.91
C VAL A 313 -7.05 -3.68 -8.29
N THR A 314 -6.99 -4.06 -7.00
CA THR A 314 -8.13 -4.61 -6.27
C THR A 314 -9.29 -3.62 -6.15
N SER A 315 -9.02 -2.32 -6.03
CA SER A 315 -10.06 -1.28 -6.00
C SER A 315 -10.77 -1.17 -7.35
N ALA A 316 -10.03 -1.21 -8.45
CA ALA A 316 -10.61 -1.19 -9.80
C ALA A 316 -11.45 -2.46 -10.08
N LEU A 317 -10.95 -3.63 -9.69
CA LEU A 317 -11.67 -4.89 -9.85
C LEU A 317 -12.92 -4.96 -8.97
N ARG A 318 -12.86 -4.44 -7.74
CA ARG A 318 -14.02 -4.41 -6.84
C ARG A 318 -15.15 -3.56 -7.43
N GLU A 319 -14.84 -2.45 -8.09
CA GLU A 319 -15.85 -1.61 -8.74
C GLU A 319 -16.56 -2.36 -9.88
N ALA A 320 -15.79 -3.08 -10.71
CA ALA A 320 -16.34 -3.77 -11.89
C ALA A 320 -17.06 -5.09 -11.55
N PHE A 321 -16.51 -5.88 -10.63
CA PHE A 321 -16.97 -7.24 -10.36
C PHE A 321 -17.65 -7.41 -9.00
N GLN A 322 -17.65 -6.37 -8.16
CA GLN A 322 -18.29 -6.37 -6.84
C GLN A 322 -17.80 -7.51 -5.93
N PHE A 323 -16.56 -7.97 -6.11
CA PHE A 323 -15.99 -8.99 -5.24
C PHE A 323 -15.86 -8.46 -3.81
N ALA A 324 -16.29 -9.27 -2.83
CA ALA A 324 -15.90 -9.04 -1.45
C ALA A 324 -14.38 -9.29 -1.33
N THR A 325 -13.63 -8.32 -0.82
CA THR A 325 -12.24 -8.53 -0.44
C THR A 325 -12.20 -9.71 0.53
N LEU A 326 -11.39 -10.74 0.23
CA LEU A 326 -11.20 -11.89 1.11
C LEU A 326 -10.95 -11.42 2.54
N ASP A 327 -11.69 -11.98 3.50
CA ASP A 327 -11.52 -11.72 4.92
C ASP A 327 -10.02 -11.86 5.28
N PRO A 328 -9.37 -10.83 5.85
CA PRO A 328 -8.01 -10.97 6.37
C PRO A 328 -7.89 -12.17 7.32
N GLY A 329 -8.94 -12.50 8.06
CA GLY A 329 -9.02 -13.69 8.91
C GLY A 329 -8.87 -15.01 8.13
N ALA A 330 -9.28 -15.08 6.86
CA ALA A 330 -9.00 -16.21 5.98
C ALA A 330 -7.51 -16.27 5.57
N ILE A 331 -6.86 -15.12 5.38
CA ILE A 331 -5.41 -15.04 5.17
C ILE A 331 -4.69 -15.50 6.44
N PHE A 332 -5.07 -15.01 7.62
CA PHE A 332 -4.48 -15.41 8.91
C PHE A 332 -4.73 -16.89 9.26
N ARG A 333 -5.87 -17.47 8.88
CA ARG A 333 -6.13 -18.91 9.06
C ARG A 333 -5.22 -19.77 8.18
N LEU A 334 -4.76 -19.27 7.04
CA LEU A 334 -3.76 -19.91 6.18
C LEU A 334 -2.32 -19.72 6.70
N LEU A 335 -2.13 -18.99 7.82
CA LEU A 335 -0.85 -18.81 8.50
C LEU A 335 -0.65 -19.76 9.70
N ARG A 336 -1.62 -20.63 9.99
CA ARG A 336 -1.55 -21.60 11.10
C ARG A 336 -0.99 -22.94 10.67
#